data_AF-A0AAD9SX34-F1
#
_entry.id   AF-A0AAD9SX34-F1
#
_cell.length_a   1.000
_cell.length_b   1.000
_cell.length_c   1.000
_cell.angle_alpha   90.00
_cell.angle_beta   90.00
_cell.angle_gamma   90.00
#
_symmetry.space_group_name_H-M   'P 1'
#
loop_
_entity.id
_entity.type
_entity.pdbx_description
1 polymer ?
#
loop_
_entity_poly.entity_id
_entity_poly.type
_entity_poly.pdbx_seq_one_letter_code
_entity_poly.pdbx_strand_id
1 'polypeptide(L)'
;MAPLNRIIIDTDPGVDDTLAILLALAAKPEELEILLLSITYGNVEVDSCLRNAVALFHVVEKEREWRRARGQLEGFEAMVSSKPLVAIGPEHPLEETILMADYFHGVDGLAGVHTSHPHLSPSDTWKTLFQPPKAGATEEETAAAAELVSPSSSFRASLLPAHREILRLLKENPRDTITIVAVGPLTNLALAAAEDVETFLKVKEVVVMGGAIDVSGNITPVAEFNTYADAVASARVFALTSPTPASTMPPAPKDMEPLPPYPSKLSRPLKLTLFPLDVTTPHALRRSHVSAKLDPLIKAGSPLAEWTSAFVHKTLDKIESLTRKQADPGLELHDPLTIWYMLTRSAPSWMLAPKAPEDIRIEVSGQWTRGMHLVDRRQRKKAGAPEEQVKSPGAADITNPMEQFTVAHPDADVQEDAPGDNHSWLHPNKGNRINRIVSSPGEDEFGPYLLERIFG
;
A
#
# COMPACT_ATOMS: atom_id res chain seq x y z
N MET A 1 -14.81 -21.27 7.05
CA MET A 1 -13.53 -21.27 7.80
C MET A 1 -13.14 -19.82 8.03
N ALA A 2 -12.31 -19.49 9.03
CA ALA A 2 -11.81 -18.12 9.17
C ALA A 2 -10.90 -17.78 7.96
N PRO A 3 -10.94 -16.52 7.47
CA PRO A 3 -10.09 -16.09 6.35
C PRO A 3 -8.60 -16.26 6.70
N LEU A 4 -7.81 -16.67 5.71
CA LEU A 4 -6.35 -16.79 5.85
C LEU A 4 -5.69 -15.43 6.12
N ASN A 5 -6.21 -14.36 5.51
CA ASN A 5 -5.68 -13.01 5.64
C ASN A 5 -6.81 -12.03 5.94
N ARG A 6 -6.66 -11.26 7.03
CA ARG A 6 -7.53 -10.12 7.33
C ARG A 6 -6.70 -8.86 7.13
N ILE A 7 -7.14 -7.97 6.25
CA ILE A 7 -6.34 -6.84 5.81
C ILE A 7 -7.05 -5.49 5.95
N ILE A 8 -6.24 -4.46 6.15
CA ILE A 8 -6.57 -3.07 5.87
C ILE A 8 -5.78 -2.70 4.60
N ILE A 9 -6.40 -2.05 3.64
CA ILE A 9 -5.72 -1.47 2.48
C ILE A 9 -5.66 0.05 2.72
N ASP A 10 -4.45 0.60 2.82
CA ASP A 10 -4.22 2.06 2.91
C ASP A 10 -3.71 2.54 1.54
N THR A 11 -4.48 3.39 0.86
CA THR A 11 -4.39 3.59 -0.59
C THR A 11 -4.82 5.01 -0.99
N ASP A 12 -4.35 5.46 -2.15
CA ASP A 12 -4.68 6.73 -2.80
C ASP A 12 -5.18 6.46 -4.24
N PRO A 13 -6.41 5.90 -4.39
CA PRO A 13 -6.86 5.25 -5.61
C PRO A 13 -6.56 5.96 -6.93
N GLY A 14 -5.47 5.54 -7.58
CA GLY A 14 -5.16 5.75 -8.99
C GLY A 14 -5.42 4.50 -9.82
N VAL A 15 -4.79 4.43 -11.00
CA VAL A 15 -4.94 3.30 -11.93
C VAL A 15 -4.47 1.98 -11.29
N ASP A 16 -3.32 1.99 -10.63
CA ASP A 16 -2.69 0.77 -10.10
C ASP A 16 -3.36 0.31 -8.79
N ASP A 17 -3.63 1.23 -7.87
CA ASP A 17 -4.47 1.00 -6.69
C ASP A 17 -5.83 0.39 -7.04
N THR A 18 -6.48 0.91 -8.09
CA THR A 18 -7.80 0.42 -8.52
C THR A 18 -7.72 -1.05 -8.93
N LEU A 19 -6.66 -1.45 -9.62
CA LEU A 19 -6.42 -2.86 -9.95
C LEU A 19 -6.11 -3.69 -8.70
N ALA A 20 -5.41 -3.13 -7.71
CA ALA A 20 -5.09 -3.79 -6.45
C ALA A 20 -6.36 -4.05 -5.62
N ILE A 21 -7.23 -3.04 -5.50
CA ILE A 21 -8.52 -3.12 -4.81
C ILE A 21 -9.43 -4.11 -5.55
N LEU A 22 -9.52 -4.05 -6.89
CA LEU A 22 -10.30 -5.02 -7.67
C LEU A 22 -9.83 -6.46 -7.44
N LEU A 23 -8.52 -6.71 -7.43
CA LEU A 23 -7.95 -8.02 -7.14
C LEU A 23 -8.30 -8.49 -5.72
N ALA A 24 -8.22 -7.59 -4.74
CA ALA A 24 -8.58 -7.90 -3.35
C ALA A 24 -10.07 -8.22 -3.21
N LEU A 25 -10.95 -7.42 -3.82
CA LEU A 25 -12.40 -7.63 -3.78
C LEU A 25 -12.83 -8.91 -4.50
N ALA A 26 -12.12 -9.30 -5.56
CA ALA A 26 -12.32 -10.54 -6.31
C ALA A 26 -11.84 -11.81 -5.58
N ALA A 27 -11.14 -11.66 -4.44
CA ALA A 27 -10.68 -12.78 -3.64
C ALA A 27 -11.84 -13.62 -3.09
N LYS A 28 -11.54 -14.88 -2.75
CA LYS A 28 -12.50 -15.72 -2.03
C LYS A 28 -12.53 -15.36 -0.54
N PRO A 29 -13.66 -15.52 0.17
CA PRO A 29 -13.77 -15.19 1.58
C PRO A 29 -12.80 -15.99 2.48
N GLU A 30 -12.40 -17.20 2.08
CA GLU A 30 -11.39 -17.98 2.79
C GLU A 30 -9.94 -17.48 2.57
N GLU A 31 -9.68 -16.74 1.50
CA GLU A 31 -8.35 -16.23 1.16
C GLU A 31 -8.08 -14.87 1.81
N LEU A 32 -9.09 -13.98 1.75
CA LEU A 32 -8.94 -12.57 2.11
C LEU A 32 -10.23 -11.97 2.67
N GLU A 33 -10.12 -11.25 3.78
CA GLU A 33 -11.15 -10.38 4.35
C GLU A 33 -10.63 -8.95 4.40
N ILE A 34 -11.33 -8.01 3.76
CA ILE A 34 -10.97 -6.60 3.75
C ILE A 34 -11.79 -5.88 4.82
N LEU A 35 -11.11 -5.42 5.87
CA LEU A 35 -11.74 -4.75 7.00
C LEU A 35 -11.97 -3.26 6.73
N LEU A 36 -11.00 -2.62 6.08
CA LEU A 36 -10.97 -1.18 5.84
C LEU A 36 -10.23 -0.88 4.54
N LEU A 37 -10.80 0.00 3.74
CA LEU A 37 -10.12 0.84 2.76
C LEU A 37 -9.90 2.21 3.40
N SER A 38 -8.65 2.47 3.76
CA SER A 38 -8.18 3.72 4.33
C SER A 38 -7.69 4.58 3.18
N ILE A 39 -8.38 5.69 2.91
CA ILE A 39 -8.08 6.55 1.76
C ILE A 39 -7.12 7.66 2.18
N THR A 40 -6.12 7.95 1.36
CA THR A 40 -5.24 9.12 1.51
C THR A 40 -5.04 9.84 0.18
N TYR A 41 -4.34 10.97 0.23
CA TYR A 41 -3.93 11.73 -0.94
C TYR A 41 -2.67 11.09 -1.57
N GLY A 42 -2.38 11.43 -2.82
CA GLY A 42 -1.12 11.02 -3.46
C GLY A 42 -1.22 11.19 -4.97
N ASN A 43 -1.62 10.14 -5.68
CA ASN A 43 -1.87 10.16 -7.12
C ASN A 43 -2.74 11.35 -7.53
N VAL A 44 -3.80 11.58 -6.76
CA VAL A 44 -4.70 12.75 -6.84
C VAL A 44 -5.12 13.21 -5.44
N GLU A 45 -5.87 14.31 -5.39
CA GLU A 45 -6.44 14.83 -4.15
C GLU A 45 -7.36 13.79 -3.49
N VAL A 46 -7.42 13.78 -2.17
CA VAL A 46 -8.14 12.74 -1.39
C VAL A 46 -9.62 12.61 -1.77
N ASP A 47 -10.28 13.70 -2.18
CA ASP A 47 -11.66 13.70 -2.65
C ASP A 47 -11.83 12.93 -3.97
N SER A 48 -10.83 13.02 -4.85
CA SER A 48 -10.79 12.28 -6.11
C SER A 48 -10.43 10.82 -5.87
N CYS A 49 -9.47 10.53 -4.98
CA CYS A 49 -9.19 9.19 -4.47
C CYS A 49 -10.46 8.50 -3.92
N LEU A 50 -11.24 9.22 -3.11
CA LEU A 50 -12.50 8.73 -2.56
C LEU A 50 -13.55 8.49 -3.65
N ARG A 51 -13.69 9.41 -4.61
CA ARG A 51 -14.59 9.25 -5.75
C ARG A 51 -14.23 7.99 -6.56
N ASN A 52 -12.95 7.75 -6.79
CA ASN A 52 -12.45 6.57 -7.50
C ASN A 52 -12.81 5.28 -6.75
N ALA A 53 -12.61 5.22 -5.43
CA ALA A 53 -13.03 4.09 -4.61
C ALA A 53 -14.54 3.83 -4.66
N VAL A 54 -15.37 4.88 -4.56
CA VAL A 54 -16.83 4.76 -4.64
C VAL A 54 -17.27 4.31 -6.05
N ALA A 55 -16.64 4.84 -7.09
CA ALA A 55 -16.91 4.44 -8.47
C ALA A 55 -16.56 2.98 -8.72
N LEU A 56 -15.45 2.49 -8.15
CA LEU A 56 -15.07 1.10 -8.18
C LEU A 56 -16.18 0.20 -7.63
N PHE A 57 -16.68 0.48 -6.41
CA PHE A 57 -17.79 -0.29 -5.84
C PHE A 57 -19.06 -0.23 -6.71
N HIS A 58 -19.39 0.95 -7.22
CA HIS A 58 -20.55 1.15 -8.10
C HIS A 58 -20.46 0.32 -9.38
N VAL A 59 -19.28 0.28 -10.03
CA VAL A 59 -19.06 -0.48 -11.26
C VAL A 59 -19.05 -1.98 -10.97
N VAL A 60 -18.47 -2.42 -9.85
CA VAL A 60 -18.51 -3.83 -9.43
C VAL A 60 -19.94 -4.29 -9.17
N GLU A 61 -20.80 -3.47 -8.53
CA GLU A 61 -22.22 -3.80 -8.36
C GLU A 61 -22.93 -4.00 -9.71
N LYS A 62 -22.71 -3.10 -10.67
CA LYS A 62 -23.24 -3.23 -12.04
C LYS A 62 -22.74 -4.48 -12.75
N GLU A 63 -21.45 -4.80 -12.60
CA GLU A 63 -20.84 -6.00 -13.17
C GLU A 63 -21.48 -7.27 -12.60
N ARG A 64 -21.67 -7.33 -11.28
CA ARG A 64 -22.32 -8.47 -10.63
C ARG A 64 -23.76 -8.66 -11.10
N GLU A 65 -24.52 -7.57 -11.24
CA GLU A 65 -25.87 -7.61 -11.82
C GLU A 65 -25.85 -8.11 -13.27
N TRP A 66 -24.90 -7.63 -14.07
CA TRP A 66 -24.71 -8.06 -15.45
C TRP A 66 -24.37 -9.55 -15.56
N ARG A 67 -23.49 -10.07 -14.69
CA ARG A 67 -23.15 -11.50 -14.58
C ARG A 67 -24.35 -12.34 -14.15
N ARG A 68 -25.08 -11.90 -13.12
CA ARG A 68 -26.30 -12.56 -12.62
C ARG A 68 -27.36 -12.69 -13.71
N ALA A 69 -27.63 -11.62 -14.45
CA ALA A 69 -28.61 -11.60 -15.54
C ALA A 69 -28.26 -12.59 -16.68
N ARG A 70 -26.98 -13.01 -16.77
CA ARG A 70 -26.47 -13.98 -17.73
C ARG A 70 -26.31 -15.39 -17.14
N GLY A 71 -26.70 -15.62 -15.88
CA GLY A 71 -26.51 -16.90 -15.21
C GLY A 71 -25.05 -17.26 -14.93
N GLN A 72 -24.16 -16.25 -14.88
CA GLN A 72 -22.75 -16.42 -14.55
C GLN A 72 -22.53 -16.30 -13.04
N LEU A 73 -21.38 -16.77 -12.55
CA LEU A 73 -20.95 -16.48 -11.18
C LEU A 73 -20.76 -14.97 -11.02
N GLU A 74 -21.34 -14.40 -9.97
CA GLU A 74 -21.29 -12.94 -9.75
C GLU A 74 -19.86 -12.47 -9.43
N GLY A 75 -19.04 -13.31 -8.76
CA GLY A 75 -17.71 -12.93 -8.32
C GLY A 75 -17.71 -11.91 -7.18
N PHE A 76 -16.53 -11.38 -6.86
CA PHE A 76 -16.29 -10.38 -5.82
C PHE A 76 -16.78 -10.79 -4.43
N GLU A 77 -16.55 -12.05 -4.06
CA GLU A 77 -17.08 -12.65 -2.85
C GLU A 77 -16.47 -12.06 -1.56
N ALA A 78 -15.17 -11.70 -1.59
CA ALA A 78 -14.54 -10.98 -0.48
C ALA A 78 -15.25 -9.66 -0.19
N MET A 79 -15.59 -8.87 -1.22
CA MET A 79 -16.36 -7.63 -1.06
C MET A 79 -17.70 -7.86 -0.36
N VAL A 80 -18.47 -8.84 -0.83
CA VAL A 80 -19.82 -9.11 -0.31
C VAL A 80 -19.77 -9.63 1.13
N SER A 81 -18.79 -10.49 1.41
CA SER A 81 -18.63 -11.10 2.72
C SER A 81 -18.11 -10.12 3.77
N SER A 82 -17.14 -9.26 3.42
CA SER A 82 -16.50 -8.36 4.39
C SER A 82 -17.18 -7.00 4.49
N LYS A 83 -17.82 -6.52 3.40
CA LYS A 83 -18.39 -5.16 3.28
C LYS A 83 -17.44 -4.13 3.88
N PRO A 84 -16.28 -3.92 3.25
CA PRO A 84 -15.19 -3.15 3.83
C PRO A 84 -15.67 -1.78 4.32
N LEU A 85 -15.12 -1.33 5.44
CA LEU A 85 -15.25 0.06 5.83
C LEU A 85 -14.47 0.93 4.83
N VAL A 86 -14.94 2.14 4.58
CA VAL A 86 -14.21 3.15 3.81
C VAL A 86 -14.08 4.37 4.71
N ALA A 87 -12.86 4.83 4.95
CA ALA A 87 -12.58 5.97 5.81
C ALA A 87 -11.62 6.94 5.12
N ILE A 88 -11.83 8.24 5.35
CA ILE A 88 -11.05 9.31 4.72
C ILE A 88 -9.91 9.70 5.65
N GLY A 89 -8.69 9.73 5.10
CA GLY A 89 -7.47 10.15 5.77
C GLY A 89 -7.17 11.65 5.56
N PRO A 90 -5.91 12.05 5.77
CA PRO A 90 -5.49 13.44 5.58
C PRO A 90 -5.50 13.83 4.09
N GLU A 91 -5.60 15.13 3.84
CA GLU A 91 -5.59 15.73 2.49
C GLU A 91 -4.16 16.07 2.00
N HIS A 92 -3.17 16.05 2.89
CA HIS A 92 -1.81 16.55 2.65
C HIS A 92 -0.75 15.80 3.47
N PRO A 93 0.55 15.88 3.09
CA PRO A 93 1.65 15.30 3.85
C PRO A 93 1.84 15.94 5.22
N LEU A 94 2.60 15.26 6.08
CA LEU A 94 2.96 15.76 7.41
C LEU A 94 3.79 17.05 7.36
N GLU A 95 4.65 17.25 6.35
CA GLU A 95 5.63 18.35 6.30
C GLU A 95 5.67 19.11 4.95
N GLU A 96 4.50 19.46 4.41
CA GLU A 96 4.19 20.41 3.31
C GLU A 96 4.71 20.21 1.85
N THR A 97 4.02 20.99 0.99
CA THR A 97 3.81 20.99 -0.48
C THR A 97 3.12 19.74 -1.02
N ILE A 98 1.81 19.88 -1.25
CA ILE A 98 1.01 18.99 -2.08
C ILE A 98 1.73 18.80 -3.43
N LEU A 99 2.19 17.58 -3.69
CA LEU A 99 2.70 17.12 -4.98
C LEU A 99 1.75 16.04 -5.46
N MET A 100 1.00 16.34 -6.52
CA MET A 100 0.04 15.42 -7.15
C MET A 100 0.65 14.84 -8.43
N ALA A 101 0.41 13.56 -8.72
CA ALA A 101 0.89 12.89 -9.94
C ALA A 101 -0.16 12.91 -11.07
N ASP A 102 -0.83 14.04 -11.25
CA ASP A 102 -1.88 14.24 -12.26
C ASP A 102 -1.39 13.97 -13.71
N TYR A 103 -0.10 14.20 -13.97
CA TYR A 103 0.54 13.97 -15.28
C TYR A 103 0.54 12.51 -15.74
N PHE A 104 0.58 11.54 -14.80
CA PHE A 104 0.62 10.10 -15.11
C PHE A 104 -0.77 9.45 -15.10
N HIS A 105 -1.65 9.88 -14.18
CA HIS A 105 -2.94 9.23 -13.95
C HIS A 105 -4.15 10.02 -14.50
N GLY A 106 -3.95 11.22 -15.06
CA GLY A 106 -5.02 12.11 -15.50
C GLY A 106 -5.60 12.96 -14.36
N VAL A 107 -6.40 13.98 -14.69
CA VAL A 107 -6.90 14.99 -13.72
C VAL A 107 -7.73 14.37 -12.58
N ASP A 108 -8.37 13.23 -12.80
CA ASP A 108 -9.16 12.48 -11.81
C ASP A 108 -8.46 11.21 -11.29
N GLY A 109 -7.21 10.93 -11.70
CA GLY A 109 -6.46 9.73 -11.28
C GLY A 109 -6.83 8.45 -12.06
N LEU A 110 -7.86 8.52 -12.92
CA LEU A 110 -8.34 7.41 -13.77
C LEU A 110 -8.54 7.87 -15.22
N ALA A 111 -7.60 8.67 -15.74
CA ALA A 111 -7.53 9.12 -17.12
C ALA A 111 -8.83 9.78 -17.66
N GLY A 112 -9.54 10.52 -16.81
CA GLY A 112 -10.79 11.21 -17.14
C GLY A 112 -11.97 10.27 -17.32
N VAL A 113 -11.99 9.11 -16.64
CA VAL A 113 -13.07 8.13 -16.74
C VAL A 113 -14.41 8.74 -16.34
N HIS A 114 -14.41 9.66 -15.36
CA HIS A 114 -15.65 10.26 -14.88
C HIS A 114 -16.33 11.20 -15.88
N THR A 115 -15.54 11.83 -16.75
CA THR A 115 -16.07 12.66 -17.83
C THR A 115 -16.43 11.84 -19.06
N SER A 116 -15.63 10.83 -19.39
CA SER A 116 -15.82 10.03 -20.60
C SER A 116 -16.91 8.95 -20.47
N HIS A 117 -17.13 8.43 -19.25
CA HIS A 117 -18.09 7.37 -18.96
C HIS A 117 -18.98 7.77 -17.76
N PRO A 118 -19.83 8.82 -17.92
CA PRO A 118 -20.67 9.31 -16.83
C PRO A 118 -21.70 8.26 -16.36
N HIS A 119 -22.10 7.30 -17.21
CA HIS A 119 -22.99 6.19 -16.85
C HIS A 119 -22.37 5.14 -15.92
N LEU A 120 -21.04 5.14 -15.80
CA LEU A 120 -20.25 4.29 -14.90
C LEU A 120 -19.73 5.10 -13.70
N SER A 121 -20.10 6.37 -13.59
CA SER A 121 -19.75 7.21 -12.45
C SER A 121 -20.89 7.26 -11.43
N PRO A 122 -20.59 7.18 -10.13
CA PRO A 122 -21.61 7.27 -9.10
C PRO A 122 -22.18 8.69 -9.06
N SER A 123 -23.46 8.83 -8.70
CA SER A 123 -24.08 10.13 -8.46
C SER A 123 -23.46 10.80 -7.23
N ASP A 124 -23.32 12.13 -7.24
CA ASP A 124 -22.70 12.91 -6.15
C ASP A 124 -23.33 12.76 -4.76
N THR A 125 -24.48 12.07 -4.66
CA THR A 125 -25.12 11.70 -3.39
C THR A 125 -24.22 10.88 -2.47
N TRP A 126 -23.19 10.19 -2.98
CA TRP A 126 -22.24 9.46 -2.13
C TRP A 126 -21.45 10.37 -1.17
N LYS A 127 -21.26 11.66 -1.52
CA LYS A 127 -20.52 12.62 -0.68
C LYS A 127 -21.18 12.78 0.69
N THR A 128 -22.50 12.68 0.78
CA THR A 128 -23.21 12.81 2.06
C THR A 128 -22.99 11.62 2.99
N LEU A 129 -22.51 10.47 2.47
CA LEU A 129 -22.21 9.29 3.29
C LEU A 129 -21.01 9.50 4.22
N PHE A 130 -20.11 10.42 3.84
CA PHE A 130 -18.85 10.67 4.54
C PHE A 130 -18.83 12.01 5.28
N GLN A 131 -19.92 12.77 5.20
CA GLN A 131 -20.06 14.04 5.90
C GLN A 131 -20.88 13.84 7.18
N PRO A 132 -20.48 14.43 8.32
CA PRO A 132 -21.34 14.46 9.48
C PRO A 132 -22.64 15.22 9.15
N PRO A 133 -23.76 14.91 9.82
CA PRO A 133 -25.00 15.67 9.67
C PRO A 133 -24.74 17.17 9.89
N LYS A 134 -25.32 18.03 9.06
CA LYS A 134 -25.19 19.48 9.23
C LYS A 134 -25.67 19.88 10.64
N ALA A 135 -24.91 20.72 11.33
CA ALA A 135 -25.29 21.23 12.64
C ALA A 135 -26.63 21.99 12.53
N GLY A 136 -27.66 21.53 13.26
CA GLY A 136 -29.02 22.08 13.19
C GLY A 136 -29.93 21.45 12.13
N ALA A 137 -29.54 20.32 11.53
CA ALA A 137 -30.42 19.56 10.64
C ALA A 137 -31.70 19.13 11.38
N THR A 138 -32.83 19.26 10.69
CA THR A 138 -34.14 18.83 11.16
C THR A 138 -34.22 17.30 11.27
N GLU A 139 -35.21 16.78 12.01
CA GLU A 139 -35.45 15.33 12.10
C GLU A 139 -35.76 14.71 10.73
N GLU A 140 -36.45 15.43 9.83
CA GLU A 140 -36.70 15.02 8.45
C GLU A 140 -35.42 15.01 7.60
N GLU A 141 -34.55 16.02 7.72
CA GLU A 141 -33.26 16.04 7.01
C GLU A 141 -32.33 14.93 7.50
N THR A 142 -32.38 14.60 8.79
CA THR A 142 -31.62 13.50 9.39
C THR A 142 -32.15 12.14 8.91
N ALA A 143 -33.49 11.97 8.84
CA ALA A 143 -34.12 10.77 8.31
C ALA A 143 -33.87 10.60 6.79
N ALA A 144 -33.93 11.68 6.01
CA ALA A 144 -33.63 11.66 4.58
C ALA A 144 -32.14 11.37 4.31
N ALA A 145 -31.23 11.91 5.12
CA ALA A 145 -29.81 11.55 5.06
C ALA A 145 -29.59 10.08 5.40
N ALA A 146 -30.31 9.54 6.39
CA ALA A 146 -30.26 8.12 6.75
C ALA A 146 -30.88 7.19 5.68
N GLU A 147 -31.89 7.64 4.91
CA GLU A 147 -32.45 6.90 3.76
C GLU A 147 -31.55 6.96 2.52
N LEU A 148 -30.85 8.09 2.29
CA LEU A 148 -29.81 8.23 1.25
C LEU A 148 -28.58 7.37 1.55
N VAL A 149 -28.30 7.15 2.84
CA VAL A 149 -27.45 6.06 3.35
C VAL A 149 -28.24 4.74 3.21
N SER A 150 -28.76 4.45 2.02
CA SER A 150 -29.13 3.08 1.70
C SER A 150 -27.84 2.27 1.91
N PRO A 151 -27.81 1.27 2.80
CA PRO A 151 -26.58 0.58 3.11
C PRO A 151 -26.09 -0.06 1.81
N SER A 152 -25.03 0.51 1.23
CA SER A 152 -24.41 -0.06 0.04
C SER A 152 -24.19 -1.54 0.33
N SER A 153 -24.58 -2.38 -0.62
CA SER A 153 -24.39 -3.82 -0.47
C SER A 153 -22.90 -4.18 -0.42
N SER A 154 -22.03 -3.24 -0.83
CA SER A 154 -20.63 -3.46 -1.14
C SER A 154 -19.64 -2.81 -0.19
N PHE A 155 -20.01 -1.74 0.53
CA PHE A 155 -19.13 -1.10 1.52
C PHE A 155 -19.89 -0.38 2.63
N ARG A 156 -19.17 0.05 3.68
CA ARG A 156 -19.69 0.87 4.78
C ARG A 156 -18.88 2.15 4.90
N ALA A 157 -19.50 3.32 4.79
CA ALA A 157 -18.81 4.58 5.05
C ALA A 157 -18.52 4.76 6.54
N SER A 158 -17.34 5.28 6.87
CA SER A 158 -16.99 5.74 8.22
C SER A 158 -16.89 7.26 8.26
N LEU A 159 -17.38 7.83 9.36
CA LEU A 159 -17.21 9.25 9.71
C LEU A 159 -15.96 9.48 10.56
N LEU A 160 -15.27 8.42 10.98
CA LEU A 160 -14.00 8.54 11.68
C LEU A 160 -12.86 8.70 10.66
N PRO A 161 -11.85 9.55 10.95
CA PRO A 161 -10.65 9.63 10.13
C PRO A 161 -9.96 8.27 10.00
N ALA A 162 -9.36 8.01 8.84
CA ALA A 162 -8.85 6.69 8.52
C ALA A 162 -7.78 6.17 9.50
N HIS A 163 -6.83 7.01 9.93
CA HIS A 163 -5.85 6.67 10.96
C HIS A 163 -6.50 6.23 12.30
N ARG A 164 -7.66 6.78 12.65
CA ARG A 164 -8.42 6.37 13.85
C ARG A 164 -9.20 5.09 13.64
N GLU A 165 -9.72 4.84 12.44
CA GLU A 165 -10.32 3.55 12.08
C GLU A 165 -9.29 2.42 12.13
N ILE A 166 -8.06 2.67 11.67
CA ILE A 166 -6.94 1.74 11.82
C ILE A 166 -6.75 1.38 13.30
N LEU A 167 -6.60 2.39 14.17
CA LEU A 167 -6.42 2.16 15.61
C LEU A 167 -7.63 1.44 16.24
N ARG A 168 -8.86 1.83 15.89
CA ARG A 168 -10.08 1.20 16.39
C ARG A 168 -10.12 -0.28 16.05
N LEU A 169 -9.88 -0.63 14.78
CA LEU A 169 -9.86 -2.02 14.33
C LEU A 169 -8.73 -2.81 14.99
N LEU A 170 -7.53 -2.26 15.09
CA LEU A 170 -6.42 -2.90 15.78
C LEU A 170 -6.71 -3.10 17.28
N LYS A 171 -7.41 -2.17 17.93
CA LYS A 171 -7.81 -2.27 19.33
C LYS A 171 -8.87 -3.35 19.56
N GLU A 172 -9.90 -3.39 18.73
CA GLU A 172 -11.04 -4.31 18.83
C GLU A 172 -10.70 -5.76 18.46
N ASN A 173 -9.62 -5.97 17.71
CA ASN A 173 -9.20 -7.30 17.28
C ASN A 173 -8.00 -7.82 18.10
N PRO A 174 -7.83 -9.16 18.21
CA PRO A 174 -6.63 -9.72 18.82
C PRO A 174 -5.37 -9.26 18.08
N ARG A 175 -4.27 -9.10 18.81
CA ARG A 175 -2.96 -8.80 18.25
C ARG A 175 -2.56 -9.86 17.21
N ASP A 176 -1.77 -9.45 16.21
CA ASP A 176 -1.22 -10.32 15.16
C ASP A 176 -2.26 -10.97 14.24
N THR A 177 -3.47 -10.39 14.16
CA THR A 177 -4.54 -10.88 13.29
C THR A 177 -4.79 -10.03 12.04
N ILE A 178 -4.44 -8.74 12.06
CA ILE A 178 -4.67 -7.79 10.95
C ILE A 178 -3.35 -7.41 10.30
N THR A 179 -3.26 -7.51 8.98
CA THR A 179 -2.15 -6.98 8.17
C THR A 179 -2.56 -5.66 7.55
N ILE A 180 -1.70 -4.64 7.55
CA ILE A 180 -1.95 -3.41 6.78
C ILE A 180 -1.15 -3.52 5.48
N VAL A 181 -1.83 -3.37 4.35
CA VAL A 181 -1.24 -3.29 3.02
C VAL A 181 -1.30 -1.83 2.60
N ALA A 182 -0.18 -1.13 2.73
CA ALA A 182 -0.05 0.27 2.41
C ALA A 182 0.53 0.42 1.00
N VAL A 183 -0.31 0.93 0.09
CA VAL A 183 -0.01 1.14 -1.33
C VAL A 183 -0.06 2.61 -1.73
N GLY A 184 -0.29 3.50 -0.77
CA GLY A 184 -0.15 4.94 -0.92
C GLY A 184 0.85 5.57 0.07
N PRO A 185 0.90 6.90 0.14
CA PRO A 185 1.74 7.63 1.10
C PRO A 185 1.42 7.24 2.55
N LEU A 186 2.45 6.98 3.36
CA LEU A 186 2.32 6.39 4.70
C LEU A 186 1.75 7.34 5.79
N THR A 187 1.11 8.44 5.39
CA THR A 187 0.61 9.51 6.25
C THR A 187 -0.39 8.99 7.28
N ASN A 188 -1.38 8.18 6.86
CA ASN A 188 -2.37 7.58 7.76
C ASN A 188 -1.70 6.70 8.84
N LEU A 189 -0.71 5.91 8.45
CA LEU A 189 0.01 5.02 9.37
C LEU A 189 0.87 5.83 10.35
N ALA A 190 1.55 6.88 9.87
CA ALA A 190 2.34 7.75 10.74
C ALA A 190 1.47 8.48 11.77
N LEU A 191 0.28 8.96 11.36
CA LEU A 191 -0.72 9.57 12.25
C LEU A 191 -1.23 8.56 13.28
N ALA A 192 -1.60 7.34 12.83
CA ALA A 192 -2.09 6.29 13.73
C ALA A 192 -1.03 5.92 14.78
N ALA A 193 0.22 5.71 14.35
CA ALA A 193 1.31 5.39 15.25
C ALA A 193 1.66 6.54 16.21
N ALA A 194 1.53 7.79 15.78
CA ALA A 194 1.77 8.95 16.64
C ALA A 194 0.65 9.15 17.68
N GLU A 195 -0.60 8.80 17.34
CA GLU A 195 -1.73 8.90 18.26
C GLU A 195 -1.71 7.78 19.32
N ASP A 196 -1.47 6.52 18.92
CA ASP A 196 -1.35 5.39 19.86
C ASP A 196 -0.43 4.29 19.30
N VAL A 197 0.86 4.41 19.59
CA VAL A 197 1.90 3.49 19.10
C VAL A 197 1.69 2.05 19.57
N GLU A 198 1.21 1.84 20.80
CA GLU A 198 1.07 0.49 21.36
C GLU A 198 -0.13 -0.24 20.76
N THR A 199 -1.23 0.47 20.51
CA THR A 199 -2.34 -0.06 19.72
C THR A 199 -1.92 -0.32 18.28
N PHE A 200 -1.20 0.62 17.65
CA PHE A 200 -0.70 0.44 16.28
C PHE A 200 0.19 -0.80 16.14
N LEU A 201 1.08 -1.02 17.12
CA LEU A 201 1.96 -2.18 17.18
C LEU A 201 1.22 -3.51 17.40
N LYS A 202 -0.11 -3.54 17.58
CA LYS A 202 -0.89 -4.80 17.54
C LYS A 202 -0.99 -5.41 16.13
N VAL A 203 -0.69 -4.64 15.08
CA VAL A 203 -0.68 -5.09 13.68
C VAL A 203 0.23 -6.31 13.49
N LYS A 204 -0.22 -7.29 12.70
CA LYS A 204 0.56 -8.50 12.37
C LYS A 204 1.83 -8.16 11.59
N GLU A 205 1.65 -7.38 10.53
CA GLU A 205 2.70 -6.86 9.68
C GLU A 205 2.15 -5.67 8.88
N VAL A 206 3.06 -4.78 8.46
CA VAL A 206 2.77 -3.74 7.48
C VAL A 206 3.51 -4.12 6.19
N VAL A 207 2.76 -4.35 5.13
CA VAL A 207 3.27 -4.57 3.77
C VAL A 207 3.22 -3.23 3.06
N VAL A 208 4.36 -2.74 2.60
CA VAL A 208 4.50 -1.41 1.97
C VAL A 208 4.90 -1.58 0.51
N MET A 209 4.09 -1.08 -0.41
CA MET A 209 4.57 -0.75 -1.76
C MET A 209 5.28 0.60 -1.68
N GLY A 210 6.57 0.61 -1.95
CA GLY A 210 7.33 1.84 -1.97
C GLY A 210 8.84 1.64 -1.99
N GLY A 211 9.52 2.69 -2.42
CA GLY A 211 10.98 2.75 -2.49
C GLY A 211 11.61 2.24 -3.77
N ALA A 212 12.86 2.66 -3.98
CA ALA A 212 13.74 2.22 -5.06
C ALA A 212 15.14 2.06 -4.45
N ILE A 213 15.70 0.85 -4.47
CA ILE A 213 16.91 0.51 -3.71
C ILE A 213 18.11 0.35 -4.63
N ASP A 214 18.02 -0.58 -5.58
CA ASP A 214 19.05 -0.89 -6.58
C ASP A 214 18.65 -0.43 -7.99
N VAL A 215 17.54 0.29 -8.11
CA VAL A 215 16.98 0.82 -9.36
C VAL A 215 16.72 2.33 -9.28
N SER A 216 16.45 2.96 -10.42
CA SER A 216 16.04 4.37 -10.46
C SER A 216 14.66 4.56 -9.86
N GLY A 217 14.44 5.74 -9.29
CA GLY A 217 13.10 6.16 -8.87
C GLY A 217 12.18 6.47 -10.06
N ASN A 218 10.87 6.56 -9.79
CA ASN A 218 9.84 6.84 -10.79
C ASN A 218 9.35 8.30 -10.78
N ILE A 219 9.42 9.00 -9.64
CA ILE A 219 9.07 10.43 -9.52
C ILE A 219 10.28 11.35 -9.57
N THR A 220 11.40 10.91 -9.00
CA THR A 220 12.72 11.54 -9.16
C THR A 220 13.72 10.47 -9.55
N PRO A 221 14.96 10.82 -9.99
CA PRO A 221 15.95 9.80 -10.35
C PRO A 221 16.26 8.77 -9.25
N VAL A 222 15.98 9.09 -7.97
CA VAL A 222 16.36 8.27 -6.80
C VAL A 222 15.21 7.95 -5.85
N ALA A 223 14.03 8.52 -6.05
CA ALA A 223 12.89 8.33 -5.15
C ALA A 223 11.70 7.73 -5.88
N GLU A 224 11.03 6.83 -5.17
CA GLU A 224 9.74 6.28 -5.54
C GLU A 224 8.61 7.20 -5.01
N PHE A 225 7.50 7.26 -5.75
CA PHE A 225 6.40 8.19 -5.55
C PHE A 225 5.79 8.21 -4.15
N ASN A 226 5.30 7.09 -3.61
CA ASN A 226 4.62 7.02 -2.32
C ASN A 226 5.50 7.54 -1.18
N THR A 227 6.78 7.15 -1.22
CA THR A 227 7.74 7.64 -0.22
C THR A 227 8.12 9.10 -0.46
N TYR A 228 8.18 9.55 -1.71
CA TYR A 228 8.41 10.94 -2.01
C TYR A 228 7.22 11.83 -1.64
N ALA A 229 5.99 11.36 -1.76
CA ALA A 229 4.80 12.10 -1.35
C ALA A 229 4.84 12.42 0.15
N ASP A 230 5.26 11.46 0.99
CA ASP A 230 5.52 11.70 2.41
C ASP A 230 6.74 10.95 2.96
N ALA A 231 7.92 11.54 2.74
CA ALA A 231 9.19 10.95 3.18
C ALA A 231 9.31 10.92 4.71
N VAL A 232 8.67 11.88 5.38
CA VAL A 232 8.68 11.99 6.83
C VAL A 232 7.81 10.91 7.43
N ALA A 233 6.58 10.75 6.96
CA ALA A 233 5.70 9.66 7.39
C ALA A 233 6.37 8.31 7.18
N SER A 234 7.00 8.11 6.02
CA SER A 234 7.75 6.89 5.71
C SER A 234 8.91 6.65 6.67
N ALA A 235 9.74 7.66 6.93
CA ALA A 235 10.83 7.58 7.89
C ALA A 235 10.34 7.24 9.31
N ARG A 236 9.23 7.86 9.75
CA ARG A 236 8.63 7.62 11.06
C ARG A 236 8.09 6.19 11.19
N VAL A 237 7.36 5.70 10.18
CA VAL A 237 6.85 4.31 10.18
C VAL A 237 8.02 3.32 10.17
N PHE A 238 9.07 3.58 9.39
CA PHE A 238 10.25 2.72 9.35
C PHE A 238 11.00 2.70 10.69
N ALA A 239 11.05 3.83 11.40
CA ALA A 239 11.69 3.91 12.70
C ALA A 239 11.07 2.97 13.75
N LEU A 240 9.78 2.65 13.64
CA LEU A 240 9.11 1.67 14.51
C LEU A 240 9.65 0.24 14.37
N THR A 241 10.36 -0.06 13.27
CA THR A 241 11.02 -1.36 13.06
C THR A 241 12.34 -1.47 13.84
N SER A 242 12.90 -0.36 14.31
CA SER A 242 14.12 -0.34 15.11
C SER A 242 13.80 -0.72 16.57
N PRO A 243 14.66 -1.51 17.24
CA PRO A 243 14.62 -1.65 18.70
C PRO A 243 14.80 -0.32 19.44
N THR A 244 15.40 0.67 18.78
CA THR A 244 15.62 2.02 19.31
C THR A 244 15.09 3.06 18.32
N PRO A 245 13.77 3.32 18.24
CA PRO A 245 13.18 4.16 17.20
C PRO A 245 13.82 5.55 17.07
N ALA A 246 14.15 6.18 18.20
CA ALA A 246 14.79 7.50 18.25
C ALA A 246 16.11 7.59 17.45
N SER A 247 16.78 6.47 17.19
CA SER A 247 18.05 6.43 16.42
C SER A 247 17.86 6.52 14.90
N THR A 248 16.65 6.26 14.39
CA THR A 248 16.32 6.31 12.96
C THR A 248 15.18 7.25 12.63
N MET A 249 14.62 7.94 13.64
CA MET A 249 13.66 9.01 13.44
C MET A 249 14.23 10.11 12.53
N PRO A 250 13.40 10.66 11.62
CA PRO A 250 13.83 11.78 10.79
C PRO A 250 14.11 13.02 11.65
N PRO A 251 14.99 13.93 11.20
CA PRO A 251 15.13 15.24 11.82
C PRO A 251 13.78 15.98 11.81
N ALA A 252 13.52 16.73 12.87
CA ALA A 252 12.33 17.58 12.91
C ALA A 252 12.43 18.70 11.85
N PRO A 253 11.33 19.01 11.16
CA PRO A 253 11.23 20.14 10.24
C PRO A 253 11.47 21.42 11.02
N LYS A 254 12.11 22.39 10.37
CA LYS A 254 12.45 23.67 11.02
C LYS A 254 11.26 24.62 11.15
N ASP A 255 10.24 24.42 10.31
CA ASP A 255 9.16 25.40 10.09
C ASP A 255 7.75 24.87 10.38
N MET A 256 7.61 23.66 10.96
CA MET A 256 6.32 23.05 11.31
C MET A 256 6.37 22.37 12.68
N GLU A 257 5.21 22.25 13.34
CA GLU A 257 5.10 21.45 14.56
C GLU A 257 5.18 19.95 14.22
N PRO A 258 6.25 19.25 14.60
CA PRO A 258 6.38 17.83 14.30
C PRO A 258 5.40 17.00 15.13
N LEU A 259 4.97 15.86 14.56
CA LEU A 259 4.32 14.83 15.36
C LEU A 259 5.23 14.40 16.55
N PRO A 260 4.65 14.11 17.72
CA PRO A 260 5.41 13.80 18.93
C PRO A 260 6.37 12.62 18.71
N PRO A 261 7.55 12.59 19.34
CA PRO A 261 8.46 11.45 19.22
C PRO A 261 7.84 10.19 19.82
N TYR A 262 8.24 9.02 19.31
CA TYR A 262 7.85 7.75 19.91
C TYR A 262 8.51 7.56 21.29
N PRO A 263 7.90 6.77 22.19
CA PRO A 263 8.53 6.37 23.45
C PRO A 263 9.91 5.72 23.22
N SER A 264 10.82 5.90 24.18
CA SER A 264 12.17 5.32 24.11
C SER A 264 12.18 3.79 24.10
N LYS A 265 11.13 3.17 24.65
CA LYS A 265 10.94 1.72 24.69
C LYS A 265 9.57 1.36 24.13
N LEU A 266 9.56 0.58 23.05
CA LEU A 266 8.35 -0.02 22.47
C LEU A 266 8.09 -1.38 23.11
N SER A 267 6.83 -1.82 23.15
CA SER A 267 6.53 -3.22 23.52
C SER A 267 7.10 -4.24 22.53
N ARG A 268 7.25 -3.86 21.26
CA ARG A 268 7.94 -4.61 20.21
C ARG A 268 8.30 -3.72 19.02
N PRO A 269 9.25 -4.14 18.18
CA PRO A 269 9.43 -3.55 16.86
C PRO A 269 8.28 -3.91 15.91
N LEU A 270 7.96 -3.00 15.01
CA LEU A 270 7.04 -3.23 13.89
C LEU A 270 7.64 -4.24 12.91
N LYS A 271 6.84 -5.23 12.48
CA LYS A 271 7.19 -6.09 11.35
C LYS A 271 6.79 -5.39 10.05
N LEU A 272 7.77 -4.97 9.26
CA LEU A 272 7.55 -4.31 7.96
C LEU A 272 8.13 -5.16 6.83
N THR A 273 7.34 -5.34 5.76
CA THR A 273 7.75 -5.99 4.52
C THR A 273 7.67 -4.97 3.38
N LEU A 274 8.78 -4.74 2.69
CA LEU A 274 8.91 -3.71 1.66
C LEU A 274 8.89 -4.33 0.26
N PHE A 275 8.06 -3.77 -0.61
CA PHE A 275 7.96 -4.04 -2.05
C PHE A 275 8.44 -2.82 -2.84
N PRO A 276 9.76 -2.69 -3.07
CA PRO A 276 10.30 -1.58 -3.83
C PRO A 276 10.20 -1.79 -5.34
N LEU A 277 10.44 -0.74 -6.12
CA LEU A 277 10.49 -0.77 -7.59
C LEU A 277 11.40 -1.89 -8.13
N ASP A 278 12.45 -2.27 -7.37
CA ASP A 278 13.34 -3.38 -7.68
C ASP A 278 12.60 -4.68 -8.02
N VAL A 279 11.49 -4.96 -7.31
CA VAL A 279 10.70 -6.18 -7.51
C VAL A 279 9.36 -5.90 -8.18
N THR A 280 8.87 -4.65 -8.19
CA THR A 280 7.54 -4.35 -8.74
C THR A 280 7.55 -3.94 -10.20
N THR A 281 8.55 -3.19 -10.66
CA THR A 281 8.67 -2.75 -12.07
C THR A 281 8.70 -3.90 -13.09
N PRO A 282 9.31 -5.07 -12.83
CA PRO A 282 9.31 -6.17 -13.79
C PRO A 282 7.91 -6.74 -14.10
N HIS A 283 6.94 -6.58 -13.21
CA HIS A 283 5.58 -7.09 -13.40
C HIS A 283 4.74 -6.11 -14.20
N ALA A 284 4.56 -6.38 -15.49
CA ALA A 284 3.84 -5.48 -16.38
C ALA A 284 2.59 -6.13 -16.98
N LEU A 285 1.48 -5.41 -16.90
CA LEU A 285 0.24 -5.72 -17.60
C LEU A 285 0.32 -5.18 -19.04
N ARG A 286 0.63 -6.08 -19.97
CA ARG A 286 0.83 -5.76 -21.40
C ARG A 286 -0.49 -5.45 -22.11
N ARG A 287 -0.45 -4.51 -23.07
CA ARG A 287 -1.60 -4.15 -23.90
C ARG A 287 -2.23 -5.37 -24.58
N SER A 288 -1.40 -6.24 -25.15
CA SER A 288 -1.86 -7.47 -25.81
C SER A 288 -2.72 -8.36 -24.89
N HIS A 289 -2.31 -8.56 -23.64
CA HIS A 289 -3.05 -9.33 -22.64
C HIS A 289 -4.35 -8.64 -22.22
N VAL A 290 -4.33 -7.32 -22.03
CA VAL A 290 -5.51 -6.53 -21.68
C VAL A 290 -6.56 -6.62 -22.77
N SER A 291 -6.21 -6.32 -24.03
CA SER A 291 -7.15 -6.35 -25.14
C SER A 291 -7.70 -7.78 -25.35
N ALA A 292 -6.85 -8.80 -25.26
CA ALA A 292 -7.28 -10.19 -25.38
C ALA A 292 -8.32 -10.60 -24.34
N LYS A 293 -8.21 -10.12 -23.09
CA LYS A 293 -9.18 -10.42 -22.02
C LYS A 293 -10.41 -9.52 -22.08
N LEU A 294 -10.24 -8.21 -22.27
CA LEU A 294 -11.32 -7.23 -22.10
C LEU A 294 -12.18 -7.06 -23.35
N ASP A 295 -11.63 -7.13 -24.57
CA ASP A 295 -12.40 -6.86 -25.79
C ASP A 295 -13.63 -7.77 -25.96
N PRO A 296 -13.55 -9.10 -25.69
CA PRO A 296 -14.73 -9.97 -25.74
C PRO A 296 -15.79 -9.59 -24.70
N LEU A 297 -15.37 -9.16 -23.50
CA LEU A 297 -16.26 -8.76 -22.41
C LEU A 297 -16.93 -7.43 -22.68
N ILE A 298 -16.20 -6.46 -23.23
CA ILE A 298 -16.72 -5.18 -23.69
C ILE A 298 -17.77 -5.41 -24.77
N LYS A 299 -17.49 -6.27 -25.76
CA LYS A 299 -18.47 -6.65 -26.79
C LYS A 299 -19.71 -7.34 -26.21
N ALA A 300 -19.55 -8.08 -25.11
CA ALA A 300 -20.65 -8.69 -24.37
C ALA A 300 -21.38 -7.70 -23.44
N GLY A 301 -20.90 -6.45 -23.32
CA GLY A 301 -21.49 -5.38 -22.54
C GLY A 301 -21.15 -5.39 -21.04
N SER A 302 -19.99 -5.95 -20.65
CA SER A 302 -19.51 -5.95 -19.25
C SER A 302 -19.19 -4.52 -18.80
N PRO A 303 -19.89 -3.99 -17.76
CA PRO A 303 -19.60 -2.67 -17.21
C PRO A 303 -18.19 -2.55 -16.66
N LEU A 304 -17.67 -3.59 -16.01
CA LEU A 304 -16.32 -3.56 -15.44
C LEU A 304 -15.25 -3.58 -16.53
N ALA A 305 -15.40 -4.41 -17.57
CA ALA A 305 -14.45 -4.44 -18.67
C ALA A 305 -14.41 -3.11 -19.44
N GLU A 306 -15.57 -2.48 -19.66
CA GLU A 306 -15.67 -1.15 -20.27
C GLU A 306 -14.95 -0.10 -19.40
N TRP A 307 -15.27 -0.05 -18.11
CA TRP A 307 -14.68 0.91 -17.17
C TRP A 307 -13.17 0.74 -17.03
N THR A 308 -12.69 -0.49 -16.81
CA THR A 308 -11.25 -0.77 -16.67
C THR A 308 -10.50 -0.49 -17.97
N SER A 309 -11.06 -0.86 -19.12
CA SER A 309 -10.46 -0.56 -20.42
C SER A 309 -10.27 0.94 -20.64
N ALA A 310 -11.21 1.77 -20.17
CA ALA A 310 -11.19 3.22 -20.38
C ALA A 310 -9.97 3.91 -19.75
N PHE A 311 -9.51 3.46 -18.58
CA PHE A 311 -8.34 4.03 -17.93
C PHE A 311 -7.05 3.25 -18.25
N VAL A 312 -7.09 1.91 -18.29
CA VAL A 312 -5.88 1.10 -18.58
C VAL A 312 -5.33 1.38 -19.98
N HIS A 313 -6.17 1.41 -21.02
CA HIS A 313 -5.68 1.67 -22.37
C HIS A 313 -5.14 3.09 -22.54
N LYS A 314 -5.76 4.09 -21.90
CA LYS A 314 -5.23 5.47 -21.92
C LYS A 314 -3.86 5.57 -21.24
N THR A 315 -3.67 4.87 -20.12
CA THR A 315 -2.36 4.81 -19.47
C THR A 315 -1.32 4.11 -20.34
N LEU A 316 -1.69 3.01 -21.00
CA LEU A 316 -0.82 2.34 -21.98
C LEU A 316 -0.45 3.25 -23.17
N ASP A 317 -1.41 4.02 -23.69
CA ASP A 317 -1.17 5.03 -24.74
C ASP A 317 -0.20 6.11 -24.26
N LYS A 318 -0.34 6.55 -23.00
CA LYS A 318 0.56 7.52 -22.37
C LYS A 318 1.97 6.95 -22.22
N ILE A 319 2.11 5.72 -21.74
CA ILE A 319 3.40 5.01 -21.62
C ILE A 319 4.08 4.89 -22.99
N GLU A 320 3.34 4.50 -24.03
CA GLU A 320 3.84 4.41 -25.39
C GLU A 320 4.31 5.77 -25.94
N SER A 321 3.66 6.87 -25.53
CA SER A 321 4.05 8.23 -25.92
C SER A 321 5.35 8.72 -25.24
N LEU A 322 5.64 8.22 -24.04
CA LEU A 322 6.80 8.62 -23.23
C LEU A 322 8.03 7.74 -23.45
N THR A 323 7.82 6.48 -23.86
CA THR A 323 8.89 5.52 -24.10
C THR A 323 9.28 5.47 -25.57
N ARG A 324 10.51 5.04 -25.89
CA ARG A 324 10.87 4.75 -27.30
C ARG A 324 9.93 3.65 -27.78
N LYS A 325 9.15 3.90 -28.85
CA LYS A 325 8.14 2.98 -29.44
C LYS A 325 8.41 1.50 -29.09
N GLN A 326 7.77 1.04 -28.02
CA GLN A 326 7.75 -0.37 -27.65
C GLN A 326 6.66 -1.06 -28.48
N ALA A 327 6.90 -2.30 -28.92
CA ALA A 327 5.91 -3.04 -29.70
C ALA A 327 4.67 -3.43 -28.86
N ASP A 328 4.84 -3.61 -27.55
CA ASP A 328 3.77 -3.97 -26.60
C ASP A 328 3.99 -3.26 -25.25
N PRO A 329 3.49 -2.02 -25.09
CA PRO A 329 3.64 -1.27 -23.85
C PRO A 329 2.99 -2.04 -22.69
N GLY A 330 3.59 -1.93 -21.52
CA GLY A 330 3.09 -2.56 -20.29
C GLY A 330 2.88 -1.52 -19.20
N LEU A 331 1.77 -1.66 -18.48
CA LEU A 331 1.51 -0.95 -17.24
C LEU A 331 2.20 -1.71 -16.10
N GLU A 332 3.16 -1.10 -15.42
CA GLU A 332 3.81 -1.69 -14.24
C GLU A 332 2.76 -1.87 -13.13
N LEU A 333 2.72 -3.05 -12.51
CA LEU A 333 1.74 -3.45 -11.49
C LEU A 333 2.37 -3.41 -10.10
N HIS A 334 2.54 -2.21 -9.55
CA HIS A 334 3.19 -1.99 -8.27
C HIS A 334 2.31 -2.41 -7.09
N ASP A 335 1.15 -1.79 -6.95
CA ASP A 335 0.24 -1.97 -5.83
C ASP A 335 -0.41 -3.36 -5.83
N PRO A 336 -0.90 -3.88 -6.99
CA PRO A 336 -1.53 -5.19 -7.05
C PRO A 336 -0.58 -6.31 -6.63
N LEU A 337 0.74 -6.13 -6.78
CA LEU A 337 1.73 -7.14 -6.40
C LEU A 337 1.67 -7.42 -4.89
N THR A 338 1.39 -6.41 -4.07
CA THR A 338 1.25 -6.59 -2.62
C THR A 338 0.02 -7.43 -2.25
N ILE A 339 -1.08 -7.27 -2.99
CA ILE A 339 -2.28 -8.09 -2.84
C ILE A 339 -2.02 -9.51 -3.32
N TRP A 340 -1.29 -9.69 -4.43
CA TRP A 340 -0.89 -11.01 -4.89
C TRP A 340 -0.01 -11.73 -3.88
N TYR A 341 0.92 -11.01 -3.24
CA TYR A 341 1.66 -11.52 -2.10
C TYR A 341 0.71 -11.95 -0.98
N MET A 342 -0.27 -11.14 -0.58
CA MET A 342 -1.23 -11.56 0.46
C MET A 342 -1.97 -12.85 0.11
N LEU A 343 -2.36 -13.01 -1.15
CA LEU A 343 -3.05 -14.22 -1.65
C LEU A 343 -2.14 -15.45 -1.77
N THR A 344 -0.83 -15.24 -1.99
CA THR A 344 0.11 -16.32 -2.34
C THR A 344 1.36 -16.39 -1.45
N ARG A 345 1.39 -15.69 -0.32
CA ARG A 345 2.52 -15.55 0.63
C ARG A 345 3.09 -16.86 1.17
N SER A 346 2.37 -17.98 1.03
CA SER A 346 2.88 -19.32 1.35
C SER A 346 3.79 -19.90 0.27
N ALA A 347 3.82 -19.30 -0.93
CA ALA A 347 4.68 -19.72 -2.03
C ALA A 347 6.15 -19.46 -1.67
N PRO A 348 7.04 -20.47 -1.80
CA PRO A 348 8.45 -20.35 -1.42
C PRO A 348 9.26 -19.42 -2.33
N SER A 349 8.69 -19.01 -3.46
CA SER A 349 9.29 -18.09 -4.44
C SER A 349 9.27 -16.63 -4.01
N TRP A 350 8.46 -16.27 -3.02
CA TRP A 350 8.58 -14.99 -2.33
C TRP A 350 9.84 -14.99 -1.48
N MET A 351 10.92 -14.39 -2.00
CA MET A 351 12.20 -14.35 -1.30
C MET A 351 12.48 -12.97 -0.74
N LEU A 352 13.01 -12.95 0.48
CA LEU A 352 13.58 -11.76 1.09
C LEU A 352 15.00 -11.53 0.60
N ALA A 353 15.46 -10.28 0.70
CA ALA A 353 16.85 -9.94 0.46
C ALA A 353 17.78 -10.84 1.30
N PRO A 354 18.95 -11.27 0.79
CA PRO A 354 19.84 -12.19 1.51
C PRO A 354 20.30 -11.72 2.90
N LYS A 355 20.28 -10.40 3.13
CA LYS A 355 20.66 -9.76 4.40
C LYS A 355 19.46 -9.27 5.20
N ALA A 356 18.24 -9.67 4.84
CA ALA A 356 17.05 -9.30 5.57
C ALA A 356 17.08 -9.83 7.02
N PRO A 357 16.55 -9.07 7.99
CA PRO A 357 16.04 -7.70 7.84
C PRO A 357 17.18 -6.68 7.63
N GLU A 358 16.97 -5.73 6.72
CA GLU A 358 17.96 -4.70 6.35
C GLU A 358 17.72 -3.39 7.13
N ASP A 359 18.80 -2.64 7.41
CA ASP A 359 18.71 -1.25 7.88
C ASP A 359 18.53 -0.34 6.66
N ILE A 360 17.27 -0.05 6.34
CA ILE A 360 16.90 0.88 5.26
C ILE A 360 16.33 2.14 5.91
N ARG A 361 16.89 3.30 5.57
CA ARG A 361 16.46 4.61 6.12
C ARG A 361 15.98 5.52 4.99
N ILE A 362 15.15 6.50 5.31
CA ILE A 362 14.59 7.43 4.32
C ILE A 362 15.30 8.77 4.41
N GLU A 363 15.78 9.29 3.28
CA GLU A 363 16.25 10.67 3.17
C GLU A 363 15.06 11.63 3.13
N VAL A 364 14.98 12.57 4.07
CA VAL A 364 13.82 13.47 4.19
C VAL A 364 14.10 14.92 3.82
N SER A 365 15.37 15.31 3.68
CA SER A 365 15.80 16.71 3.67
C SER A 365 16.60 17.11 2.42
N GLY A 366 17.23 16.15 1.74
CA GLY A 366 18.08 16.43 0.60
C GLY A 366 17.31 17.04 -0.58
N GLN A 367 17.80 18.16 -1.11
CA GLN A 367 17.16 18.87 -2.24
C GLN A 367 16.87 17.98 -3.45
N TRP A 368 17.78 17.03 -3.75
CA TRP A 368 17.69 16.14 -4.93
C TRP A 368 17.39 14.69 -4.57
N THR A 369 17.45 14.36 -3.27
CA THR A 369 17.46 12.98 -2.78
C THR A 369 16.37 12.71 -1.76
N ARG A 370 15.51 13.69 -1.46
CA ARG A 370 14.32 13.48 -0.64
C ARG A 370 13.50 12.29 -1.16
N GLY A 371 13.05 11.43 -0.27
CA GLY A 371 12.32 10.19 -0.58
C GLY A 371 13.21 9.00 -0.95
N MET A 372 14.53 9.18 -1.07
CA MET A 372 15.46 8.09 -1.38
C MET A 372 15.54 7.10 -0.21
N HIS A 373 15.54 5.81 -0.54
CA HIS A 373 15.82 4.74 0.41
C HIS A 373 17.33 4.49 0.48
N LEU A 374 17.90 4.74 1.64
CA LEU A 374 19.33 4.64 1.92
C LEU A 374 19.66 3.28 2.52
N VAL A 375 20.63 2.60 1.92
CA VAL A 375 21.22 1.35 2.43
C VAL A 375 22.73 1.52 2.51
N ASP A 376 23.32 1.25 3.68
CA ASP A 376 24.78 1.27 3.83
C ASP A 376 25.40 -0.01 3.25
N ARG A 377 26.09 0.15 2.11
CA ARG A 377 26.79 -0.95 1.41
C ARG A 377 28.28 -1.02 1.73
N ARG A 378 28.79 -0.16 2.62
CA ARG A 378 30.21 -0.18 2.99
C ARG A 378 30.52 -1.48 3.71
N GLN A 379 31.60 -2.15 3.31
CA GLN A 379 32.06 -3.39 3.96
C GLN A 379 32.81 -3.06 5.26
N ARG A 380 32.07 -2.65 6.29
CA ARG A 380 32.60 -2.36 7.63
C ARG A 380 32.12 -3.41 8.63
N LYS A 381 32.98 -3.79 9.57
CA LYS A 381 32.64 -4.75 10.62
C LYS A 381 31.60 -4.12 11.55
N LYS A 382 30.42 -4.74 11.70
CA LYS A 382 29.42 -4.33 12.69
C LYS A 382 29.94 -4.58 14.11
N ALA A 383 29.63 -3.68 15.03
CA ALA A 383 30.07 -3.82 16.42
C ALA A 383 29.50 -5.13 17.02
N GLY A 384 30.37 -5.96 17.60
CA GLY A 384 29.98 -7.25 18.20
C GLY A 384 29.73 -8.40 17.22
N ALA A 385 29.95 -8.25 15.91
CA ALA A 385 29.81 -9.37 14.97
C ALA A 385 30.89 -10.44 15.23
N PRO A 386 30.52 -11.74 15.38
CA PRO A 386 31.49 -12.83 15.45
C PRO A 386 32.33 -12.86 14.17
N GLU A 387 33.59 -13.30 14.26
CA GLU A 387 34.44 -13.49 13.07
C GLU A 387 33.74 -14.46 12.11
N GLU A 388 33.31 -13.96 10.95
CA GLU A 388 32.82 -14.83 9.88
C GLU A 388 33.95 -15.77 9.48
N GLN A 389 33.84 -17.05 9.87
CA GLN A 389 34.56 -18.11 9.17
C GLN A 389 34.09 -18.07 7.72
N VAL A 390 35.03 -17.77 6.82
CA VAL A 390 34.83 -17.82 5.38
C VAL A 390 34.35 -19.24 5.02
N LYS A 391 33.04 -19.42 4.90
CA LYS A 391 32.47 -20.65 4.34
C LYS A 391 32.74 -20.64 2.83
N SER A 392 33.24 -21.77 2.34
CA SER A 392 33.59 -21.95 0.93
C SER A 392 32.37 -21.70 0.01
N PRO A 393 32.58 -21.20 -1.22
CA PRO A 393 31.49 -20.94 -2.15
C PRO A 393 30.85 -22.28 -2.56
N GLY A 394 29.57 -22.48 -2.20
CA GLY A 394 28.79 -23.64 -2.64
C GLY A 394 27.82 -24.28 -1.65
N ALA A 395 27.75 -23.83 -0.39
CA ALA A 395 26.76 -24.35 0.56
C ALA A 395 25.45 -23.53 0.50
N ALA A 396 24.40 -24.10 -0.10
CA ALA A 396 23.05 -23.57 0.00
C ALA A 396 22.46 -24.00 1.35
N ASP A 397 22.37 -23.08 2.32
CA ASP A 397 21.61 -23.29 3.55
C ASP A 397 20.12 -23.09 3.24
N ILE A 398 19.41 -24.20 3.01
CA ILE A 398 17.96 -24.25 2.86
C ILE A 398 17.35 -24.28 4.27
N THR A 399 17.33 -23.13 4.95
CA THR A 399 16.64 -22.99 6.23
C THR A 399 15.81 -21.72 6.25
N ASN A 400 14.54 -21.88 6.63
CA ASN A 400 13.54 -20.83 6.77
C ASN A 400 14.03 -19.74 7.75
N PRO A 401 14.23 -18.48 7.31
CA PRO A 401 14.81 -17.42 8.16
C PRO A 401 13.93 -16.98 9.34
N MET A 402 12.70 -17.49 9.46
CA MET A 402 11.75 -17.07 10.50
C MET A 402 12.03 -17.61 11.92
N GLU A 403 12.93 -18.60 12.10
CA GLU A 403 13.10 -19.26 13.41
C GLU A 403 14.33 -18.83 14.23
N GLN A 404 15.20 -17.93 13.74
CA GLN A 404 16.42 -17.56 14.46
C GLN A 404 16.64 -16.05 14.55
N PHE A 405 15.76 -15.36 15.27
CA PHE A 405 16.11 -14.07 15.88
C PHE A 405 15.90 -14.17 17.39
N THR A 406 16.92 -14.68 18.10
CA THR A 406 17.05 -14.38 19.52
C THR A 406 17.39 -12.89 19.64
N VAL A 407 16.41 -12.10 20.10
CA VAL A 407 16.64 -10.73 20.56
C VAL A 407 17.77 -10.78 21.58
N ALA A 408 18.91 -10.15 21.29
CA ALA A 408 19.94 -9.97 22.29
C ALA A 408 19.32 -9.28 23.51
N HIS A 409 19.63 -9.78 24.71
CA HIS A 409 19.04 -9.28 25.96
C HIS A 409 19.06 -7.74 26.01
N PRO A 410 17.94 -7.10 26.40
CA PRO A 410 17.79 -5.64 26.41
C PRO A 410 18.76 -4.91 27.35
N ASP A 411 19.54 -5.62 28.17
CA ASP A 411 20.53 -5.06 29.09
C ASP A 411 21.92 -4.83 28.46
N ALA A 412 22.07 -5.01 27.14
CA ALA A 412 23.32 -4.73 26.41
C ALA A 412 23.47 -3.25 25.99
N ASP A 413 22.88 -2.31 26.75
CA ASP A 413 22.84 -0.86 26.50
C ASP A 413 24.21 -0.13 26.61
N VAL A 414 25.32 -0.84 26.44
CA VAL A 414 26.68 -0.28 26.65
C VAL A 414 27.63 -0.62 25.49
N GLN A 415 27.15 -0.61 24.25
CA GLN A 415 28.04 -0.44 23.10
C GLN A 415 27.93 0.99 22.62
N GLU A 416 28.94 1.79 22.96
CA GLU A 416 29.17 3.09 22.33
C GLU A 416 29.26 2.92 20.80
N ASP A 417 28.81 3.92 20.06
CA ASP A 417 28.92 3.91 18.60
C ASP A 417 30.39 3.73 18.21
N ALA A 418 30.64 2.90 17.20
CA ALA A 418 32.00 2.67 16.74
C ALA A 418 32.65 4.00 16.31
N PRO A 419 33.94 4.24 16.59
CA PRO A 419 34.59 5.48 16.16
C PRO A 419 34.42 5.73 14.65
N GLY A 420 33.82 6.87 14.28
CA GLY A 420 33.54 7.23 12.89
C GLY A 420 32.25 6.64 12.29
N ASP A 421 31.40 6.01 13.11
CA ASP A 421 30.06 5.55 12.75
C ASP A 421 29.01 6.64 12.97
N ASN A 422 28.99 7.64 12.08
CA ASN A 422 27.98 8.70 12.12
C ASN A 422 26.59 8.10 11.90
N HIS A 423 25.63 8.42 12.78
CA HIS A 423 24.25 7.90 12.74
C HIS A 423 24.10 6.39 13.03
N SER A 424 25.10 5.76 13.64
CA SER A 424 24.97 4.41 14.22
C SER A 424 24.60 3.30 13.22
N TRP A 425 25.13 3.33 11.99
CA TRP A 425 24.84 2.32 10.97
C TRP A 425 25.44 0.93 11.30
N LEU A 426 26.51 0.90 12.08
CA LEU A 426 27.19 -0.34 12.49
C LEU A 426 26.68 -0.89 13.81
N HIS A 427 25.80 -0.14 14.50
CA HIS A 427 25.28 -0.51 15.80
C HIS A 427 24.18 -1.58 15.67
N PRO A 428 24.27 -2.69 16.42
CA PRO A 428 23.36 -3.83 16.25
C PRO A 428 21.91 -3.48 16.52
N ASN A 429 21.61 -2.56 17.46
CA ASN A 429 20.22 -2.27 17.90
C ASN A 429 19.64 -0.93 17.42
N LYS A 430 20.40 -0.12 16.68
CA LYS A 430 19.98 1.24 16.29
C LYS A 430 19.59 1.38 14.81
N GLY A 431 19.69 0.31 14.02
CA GLY A 431 19.18 0.31 12.65
C GLY A 431 17.71 -0.09 12.55
N ASN A 432 17.07 0.22 11.43
CA ASN A 432 15.76 -0.33 11.08
C ASN A 432 15.82 -1.85 10.84
N ARG A 433 14.66 -2.50 10.78
CA ARG A 433 14.50 -3.95 10.52
C ARG A 433 13.46 -4.18 9.44
N ILE A 434 13.87 -4.11 8.18
CA ILE A 434 12.94 -4.15 7.05
C ILE A 434 13.13 -5.43 6.24
N ASN A 435 12.03 -6.15 6.03
CA ASN A 435 12.00 -7.36 5.20
C ASN A 435 11.75 -6.96 3.75
N ARG A 436 12.82 -6.65 3.00
CA ARG A 436 12.70 -6.30 1.58
C ARG A 436 12.48 -7.56 0.73
N ILE A 437 11.46 -7.53 -0.10
CA ILE A 437 11.18 -8.59 -1.08
C ILE A 437 12.05 -8.36 -2.32
N VAL A 438 12.65 -9.44 -2.84
CA VAL A 438 13.55 -9.41 -4.00
C VAL A 438 13.18 -10.43 -5.08
N SER A 439 12.17 -11.27 -4.82
CA SER A 439 11.69 -12.26 -5.78
C SER A 439 10.21 -12.53 -5.56
N SER A 440 9.52 -12.87 -6.64
CA SER A 440 8.11 -13.23 -6.69
C SER A 440 7.93 -14.61 -7.34
N PRO A 441 6.72 -15.19 -7.34
CA PRO A 441 6.41 -16.44 -8.05
C PRO A 441 6.67 -16.43 -9.56
N GLY A 442 6.61 -15.26 -10.20
CA GLY A 442 6.93 -15.10 -11.62
C GLY A 442 6.50 -13.73 -12.15
N GLU A 443 7.37 -13.08 -12.92
CA GLU A 443 7.12 -11.74 -13.50
C GLU A 443 5.98 -11.78 -14.52
N ASP A 444 6.05 -12.73 -15.47
CA ASP A 444 5.05 -12.90 -16.53
C ASP A 444 3.77 -13.62 -16.08
N GLU A 445 3.78 -14.25 -14.90
CA GLU A 445 2.63 -14.98 -14.37
C GLU A 445 1.57 -14.04 -13.78
N PHE A 446 1.99 -12.89 -13.25
CA PHE A 446 1.11 -12.07 -12.45
C PHE A 446 0.03 -11.35 -13.27
N GLY A 447 0.39 -10.74 -14.40
CA GLY A 447 -0.57 -10.03 -15.26
C GLY A 447 -1.76 -10.92 -15.68
N PRO A 448 -1.53 -12.11 -16.26
CA PRO A 448 -2.59 -13.08 -16.56
C PRO A 448 -3.39 -13.53 -15.33
N TYR A 449 -2.72 -13.77 -14.20
CA TYR A 449 -3.39 -14.12 -12.94
C TYR A 449 -4.36 -13.02 -12.50
N LEU A 450 -3.93 -11.76 -12.51
CA LEU A 450 -4.73 -10.60 -12.13
C LEU A 450 -5.96 -10.47 -13.04
N LEU A 451 -5.76 -10.55 -14.36
CA LEU A 451 -6.84 -10.48 -15.34
C LEU A 451 -7.86 -11.61 -15.15
N GLU A 452 -7.39 -12.83 -14.90
CA GLU A 452 -8.29 -13.97 -14.68
C GLU A 452 -9.10 -13.78 -13.41
N ARG A 453 -8.48 -13.34 -12.31
CA ARG A 453 -9.18 -13.15 -11.03
C ARG A 453 -10.26 -12.09 -11.08
N ILE A 454 -10.03 -10.99 -11.80
CA ILE A 454 -10.98 -9.86 -11.88
C ILE A 454 -12.08 -10.15 -12.92
N PHE A 455 -11.73 -10.74 -14.07
CA PHE A 455 -12.60 -10.80 -15.26
C PHE A 455 -13.03 -12.21 -15.69
N GLY A 456 -12.56 -13.27 -15.02
CA GLY A 456 -12.97 -14.67 -15.23
C GLY A 456 -13.73 -15.22 -14.05
#